data_AF-A0A7X0IHV3-F1
#
_entry.id   AF-A0A7X0IHV3-F1
#
_cell.length_a   1.000
_cell.length_b   1.000
_cell.length_c   1.000
_cell.angle_alpha   90.00
_cell.angle_beta   90.00
_cell.angle_gamma   90.00
#
_symmetry.space_group_name_H-M   'P 1'
#
loop_
_entity.id
_entity.type
_entity.pdbx_description
1 polymer ?
#
loop_
_entity_poly.entity_id
_entity_poly.type
_entity_poly.pdbx_seq_one_letter_code
_entity_poly.pdbx_strand_id
1 'polypeptide(L)'
;MADDTRERVRCPVCLDSFVWASDGSNLFELDPDRLEYRPIDLAGLRDPHKREVRLRSAFLLCPNPSGDVEPHYLPVLYGRYRRPLVIGLVGGSRTGKTHLLAAMLGEIERGGLGGHGLTAVPLDMIRHGRFYRNFVQPLYRGQRLGFTPPTDMPEFVDALIVSRTGETGGHPVAFFDISGEQLAKIGKGERFLAAADGLIFVVDPEQALRLPGLADDTGELGDPAFSNVLNQLHRQDTLLDVPAVVVVSKSDRLRFLHPADRWLAAATPGHLDAELLRMESRDVYAFLHQHGAQGWLLPAARCRRATLHFASATGGRSTDQRFPRGVRPQRVLNPLIAMLAMTGVITGAEAKEVGR
;
A
#
# COMPACT_ATOMS: atom_id res chain seq x y z
N MET A 1 -2.72 -32.49 -25.85
CA MET A 1 -2.32 -32.07 -24.48
C MET A 1 -2.91 -30.70 -24.27
N ALA A 2 -4.03 -30.61 -23.56
CA ALA A 2 -4.73 -29.36 -23.30
C ALA A 2 -4.00 -28.61 -22.17
N ASP A 3 -3.72 -27.34 -22.42
CA ASP A 3 -3.05 -26.41 -21.52
C ASP A 3 -4.01 -26.05 -20.35
N ASP A 4 -3.89 -26.75 -19.23
CA ASP A 4 -4.63 -26.49 -17.98
C ASP A 4 -3.94 -25.35 -17.22
N THR A 5 -3.90 -24.15 -17.80
CA THR A 5 -3.43 -22.94 -17.09
C THR A 5 -4.53 -22.45 -16.14
N ARG A 6 -4.81 -23.21 -15.07
CA ARG A 6 -5.61 -22.65 -13.96
C ARG A 6 -4.75 -21.62 -13.25
N GLU A 7 -5.19 -20.37 -13.29
CA GLU A 7 -4.48 -19.24 -12.70
C GLU A 7 -4.29 -19.48 -11.20
N ARG A 8 -3.03 -19.62 -10.77
CA ARG A 8 -2.69 -19.76 -9.35
C ARG A 8 -2.72 -18.39 -8.71
N VAL A 9 -3.52 -18.26 -7.66
CA VAL A 9 -3.63 -17.04 -6.87
C VAL A 9 -2.85 -17.23 -5.57
N ARG A 10 -2.17 -16.17 -5.14
CA ARG A 10 -1.47 -16.15 -3.85
C ARG A 10 -2.39 -15.58 -2.78
N CYS A 11 -2.57 -16.29 -1.68
CA CYS A 11 -3.33 -15.79 -0.54
C CYS A 11 -2.60 -14.60 0.11
N PRO A 12 -3.25 -13.45 0.38
CA PRO A 12 -2.64 -12.34 1.10
C PRO A 12 -2.41 -12.67 2.59
N VAL A 13 -3.12 -13.66 3.14
CA VAL A 13 -3.06 -14.00 4.58
C VAL A 13 -2.01 -15.07 4.87
N CYS A 14 -2.08 -16.25 4.23
CA CYS A 14 -1.10 -17.32 4.43
C CYS A 14 0.03 -17.33 3.41
N LEU A 15 -0.06 -16.54 2.34
CA LEU A 15 0.96 -16.43 1.29
C LEU A 15 1.17 -17.69 0.45
N ASP A 16 0.37 -18.73 0.70
CA ASP A 16 0.32 -19.92 -0.16
C ASP A 16 -0.25 -19.58 -1.54
N SER A 17 0.31 -20.23 -2.55
CA SER A 17 -0.19 -20.16 -3.92
C SER A 17 -1.04 -21.39 -4.22
N PHE A 18 -2.31 -21.20 -4.56
CA PHE A 18 -3.27 -22.28 -4.80
C PHE A 18 -4.10 -21.98 -6.06
N VAL A 19 -4.77 -23.01 -6.59
CA VAL A 19 -5.67 -22.84 -7.74
C VAL A 19 -6.95 -22.18 -7.27
N TRP A 20 -7.32 -21.06 -7.89
CA TRP A 20 -8.55 -20.38 -7.53
C TRP A 20 -9.77 -21.17 -8.02
N ALA A 21 -10.57 -21.68 -7.08
CA ALA A 21 -11.79 -22.42 -7.40
C ALA A 21 -12.91 -21.45 -7.81
N SER A 22 -13.11 -21.30 -9.12
CA SER A 22 -14.19 -20.49 -9.70
C SER A 22 -15.52 -21.22 -9.81
N ASP A 23 -15.55 -22.51 -9.46
CA ASP A 23 -16.73 -23.38 -9.54
C ASP A 23 -17.81 -23.08 -8.48
N GLY A 24 -17.48 -22.25 -7.49
CA GLY A 24 -18.39 -21.86 -6.42
C GLY A 24 -18.49 -22.88 -5.28
N SER A 25 -17.57 -23.85 -5.22
CA SER A 25 -17.37 -24.69 -4.04
C SER A 25 -16.72 -23.88 -2.90
N ASN A 26 -17.00 -24.25 -1.64
CA ASN A 26 -16.44 -23.61 -0.44
C ASN A 26 -16.67 -22.08 -0.35
N LEU A 27 -17.84 -21.63 -0.79
CA LEU A 27 -18.27 -20.25 -0.66
C LEU A 27 -18.96 -20.00 0.67
N PHE A 28 -18.70 -18.82 1.22
CA PHE A 28 -19.23 -18.36 2.49
C PHE A 28 -19.75 -16.93 2.37
N GLU A 29 -20.69 -16.58 3.23
CA GLU A 29 -21.13 -15.20 3.46
C GLU A 29 -20.83 -14.85 4.91
N LEU A 30 -20.36 -13.62 5.15
CA LEU A 30 -20.09 -13.14 6.50
C LEU A 30 -21.39 -12.60 7.10
N ASP A 31 -21.86 -13.19 8.20
CA ASP A 31 -22.93 -12.63 9.02
C ASP A 31 -22.39 -11.37 9.72
N PRO A 32 -22.89 -10.16 9.40
CA PRO A 32 -22.34 -8.93 9.94
C PRO A 32 -22.63 -8.73 11.43
N ASP A 33 -23.67 -9.37 11.96
CA ASP A 33 -24.08 -9.22 13.36
C ASP A 33 -23.26 -10.14 14.26
N ARG A 34 -22.98 -11.36 13.79
CA ARG A 34 -22.21 -12.36 14.55
C ARG A 34 -20.72 -12.40 14.21
N LEU A 35 -20.33 -11.78 13.10
CA LEU A 35 -18.99 -11.87 12.53
C LEU A 35 -18.55 -13.32 12.24
N GLU A 36 -19.52 -14.15 11.84
CA GLU A 36 -19.33 -15.57 11.53
C GLU A 36 -19.48 -15.83 10.03
N TYR A 37 -18.60 -16.65 9.46
CA TYR A 37 -18.72 -17.10 8.07
C TYR A 37 -19.66 -18.30 8.00
N ARG A 38 -20.69 -18.19 7.15
CA ARG A 38 -21.65 -19.28 6.91
C ARG A 38 -21.55 -19.78 5.48
N PRO A 39 -21.55 -21.10 5.25
CA PRO A 39 -21.49 -21.64 3.91
C PRO A 39 -22.74 -21.21 3.12
N ILE A 40 -22.52 -20.87 1.85
CA ILE A 40 -23.59 -20.53 0.92
C ILE A 40 -23.57 -21.48 -0.26
N ASP A 41 -24.75 -21.89 -0.70
CA ASP A 41 -24.93 -22.65 -1.94
C ASP A 41 -25.50 -21.74 -3.01
N LEU A 42 -24.83 -21.69 -4.17
CA LEU A 42 -25.27 -20.94 -5.34
C LEU A 42 -25.95 -21.81 -6.39
N ALA A 43 -26.01 -23.14 -6.22
CA ALA A 43 -26.58 -24.07 -7.20
C ALA A 43 -28.08 -23.78 -7.47
N GLY A 44 -28.81 -23.27 -6.47
CA GLY A 44 -30.21 -22.88 -6.60
C GLY A 44 -30.45 -21.50 -7.27
N LEU A 45 -29.42 -20.67 -7.41
CA LEU A 45 -29.54 -19.29 -7.94
C LEU A 45 -29.38 -19.28 -9.47
N ARG A 46 -30.50 -19.50 -10.17
CA ARG A 46 -30.56 -19.50 -11.65
C ARG A 46 -30.52 -18.11 -12.29
N ASP A 47 -30.91 -17.08 -11.55
CA ASP A 47 -30.86 -15.69 -12.01
C ASP A 47 -29.39 -15.20 -12.05
N PRO A 48 -28.83 -14.87 -13.23
CA PRO A 48 -27.43 -14.48 -13.35
C PRO A 48 -27.10 -13.20 -12.59
N HIS A 49 -28.04 -12.25 -12.50
CA HIS A 49 -27.84 -10.99 -11.82
C HIS A 49 -27.81 -11.18 -10.30
N LYS A 50 -28.75 -11.95 -9.75
CA LYS A 50 -28.77 -12.28 -8.31
C LYS A 50 -27.53 -13.08 -7.91
N ARG A 51 -27.10 -14.01 -8.77
CA ARG A 51 -25.86 -14.78 -8.56
C ARG A 51 -24.64 -13.85 -8.53
N GLU A 52 -24.55 -12.91 -9.46
CA GLU A 52 -23.45 -11.94 -9.53
C GLU A 52 -23.39 -11.06 -8.28
N VAL A 53 -24.53 -10.50 -7.86
CA VAL A 53 -24.60 -9.67 -6.64
C VAL A 53 -24.15 -10.45 -5.41
N ARG A 54 -24.59 -11.70 -5.26
CA ARG A 54 -24.22 -12.53 -4.10
C ARG A 54 -22.74 -12.93 -4.12
N LEU A 55 -22.14 -13.15 -5.29
CA LEU A 55 -20.70 -13.41 -5.44
C LEU A 55 -19.83 -12.20 -5.06
N ARG A 56 -20.34 -10.96 -5.19
CA ARG A 56 -19.57 -9.75 -4.83
C ARG A 56 -19.35 -9.61 -3.32
N SER A 57 -20.25 -10.15 -2.51
CA SER A 57 -20.15 -10.16 -1.04
C SER A 57 -19.74 -11.53 -0.47
N ALA A 58 -19.53 -12.52 -1.33
CA ALA A 58 -19.12 -13.86 -0.92
C ALA A 58 -17.61 -13.94 -0.66
N PHE A 59 -17.24 -14.93 0.13
CA PHE A 59 -15.87 -15.26 0.46
C PHE A 59 -15.57 -16.72 0.12
N LEU A 60 -14.33 -17.00 -0.25
CA LEU A 60 -13.79 -18.34 -0.44
C LEU A 60 -12.97 -18.71 0.81
N LEU A 61 -13.21 -19.89 1.37
CA LEU A 61 -12.31 -20.44 2.39
C LEU A 61 -10.97 -20.80 1.74
N CYS A 62 -9.88 -20.19 2.21
CA CYS A 62 -8.56 -20.49 1.71
C CYS A 62 -8.20 -21.96 2.02
N PRO A 63 -7.71 -22.75 1.03
CA PRO A 63 -7.29 -24.13 1.27
C PRO A 63 -6.13 -24.26 2.25
N ASN A 64 -5.34 -23.19 2.42
CA ASN A 64 -4.19 -23.12 3.33
C ASN A 64 -3.31 -24.40 3.30
N PRO A 65 -2.73 -24.76 2.14
CA PRO A 65 -2.03 -26.03 1.97
C PRO A 65 -0.83 -26.20 2.91
N SER A 66 -0.24 -25.10 3.41
CA SER A 66 0.81 -25.16 4.41
C SER A 66 0.32 -25.44 5.83
N GLY A 67 -0.95 -25.14 6.14
CA GLY A 67 -1.54 -25.33 7.47
C GLY A 67 -0.91 -24.47 8.57
N ASP A 68 -0.22 -23.37 8.24
CA ASP A 68 0.64 -22.63 9.17
C ASP A 68 0.00 -21.39 9.82
N VAL A 69 -1.26 -21.14 9.47
CA VAL A 69 -2.14 -20.09 10.02
C VAL A 69 -3.55 -20.64 10.25
N GLU A 70 -4.34 -19.91 11.05
CA GLU A 70 -5.76 -20.20 11.27
C GLU A 70 -6.59 -20.13 9.97
N PRO A 71 -7.75 -20.83 9.92
CA PRO A 71 -8.69 -20.73 8.81
C PRO A 71 -9.05 -19.28 8.49
N HIS A 72 -8.96 -18.91 7.22
CA HIS A 72 -9.20 -17.55 6.75
C HIS A 72 -9.91 -17.54 5.41
N TYR A 73 -10.61 -16.44 5.17
CA TYR A 73 -11.53 -16.29 4.06
C TYR A 73 -11.08 -15.13 3.19
N LEU A 74 -11.15 -15.31 1.87
CA LEU A 74 -10.77 -14.32 0.87
C LEU A 74 -12.02 -13.85 0.13
N PRO A 75 -12.24 -12.54 -0.07
CA PRO A 75 -13.32 -12.08 -0.92
C PRO A 75 -13.25 -12.77 -2.29
N VAL A 76 -14.38 -13.27 -2.80
CA VAL A 76 -14.41 -14.01 -4.07
C VAL A 76 -13.85 -13.17 -5.23
N LEU A 77 -14.00 -11.86 -5.15
CA LEU A 77 -13.49 -10.93 -6.15
C LEU A 77 -11.95 -10.89 -6.22
N TYR A 78 -11.25 -11.38 -5.20
CA TYR A 78 -9.79 -11.35 -5.12
C TYR A 78 -9.14 -12.19 -6.22
N GLY A 79 -9.58 -13.42 -6.46
CA GLY A 79 -9.05 -14.25 -7.55
C GLY A 79 -9.90 -14.24 -8.82
N ARG A 80 -10.90 -13.37 -8.91
CA ARG A 80 -11.84 -13.31 -10.05
C ARG A 80 -11.38 -12.41 -11.19
N TYR A 81 -10.61 -11.37 -10.87
CA TYR A 81 -10.13 -10.40 -11.85
C TYR A 81 -8.69 -10.71 -12.27
N ARG A 82 -7.88 -9.69 -12.56
CA ARG A 82 -6.47 -9.86 -12.88
C ARG A 82 -5.69 -10.27 -11.62
N ARG A 83 -4.47 -10.77 -11.82
CA ARG A 83 -3.53 -11.11 -10.73
C ARG A 83 -3.55 -10.05 -9.62
N PRO A 84 -3.82 -10.45 -8.37
CA PRO A 84 -3.72 -9.57 -7.22
C PRO A 84 -2.32 -9.03 -7.00
N LEU A 85 -2.24 -7.80 -6.51
CA LEU A 85 -1.02 -7.12 -6.11
C LEU A 85 -0.98 -6.96 -4.60
N VAL A 86 0.16 -7.29 -4.01
CA VAL A 86 0.47 -7.09 -2.59
C VAL A 86 1.45 -5.95 -2.43
N ILE A 87 1.02 -4.86 -1.80
CA ILE A 87 1.85 -3.67 -1.53
C ILE A 87 2.13 -3.57 -0.03
N GLY A 88 3.40 -3.59 0.34
CA GLY A 88 3.84 -3.41 1.73
C GLY A 88 4.28 -1.99 2.04
N LEU A 89 3.79 -1.40 3.13
CA LEU A 89 4.30 -0.14 3.69
C LEU A 89 5.36 -0.45 4.74
N VAL A 90 6.59 0.05 4.54
CA VAL A 90 7.76 -0.25 5.36
C VAL A 90 8.26 1.00 6.07
N GLY A 91 8.56 0.88 7.36
CA GLY A 91 9.24 1.91 8.14
C GLY A 91 9.08 1.71 9.64
N GLY A 92 9.84 2.46 10.42
CA GLY A 92 9.82 2.43 11.87
C GLY A 92 8.49 2.87 12.46
N SER A 93 8.35 2.70 13.77
CA SER A 93 7.26 3.27 14.52
C SER A 93 7.24 4.79 14.35
N ARG A 94 6.06 5.41 14.25
CA ARG A 94 5.87 6.88 14.14
C ARG A 94 6.30 7.53 12.82
N THR A 95 6.78 6.76 11.83
CA THR A 95 7.11 7.26 10.49
C THR A 95 5.90 7.76 9.69
N GLY A 96 4.69 7.45 10.14
CA GLY A 96 3.45 7.97 9.55
C GLY A 96 2.78 7.05 8.53
N LYS A 97 3.17 5.76 8.45
CA LYS A 97 2.55 4.76 7.54
C LYS A 97 1.03 4.75 7.59
N THR A 98 0.45 4.62 8.79
CA THR A 98 -1.01 4.60 8.99
C THR A 98 -1.68 5.91 8.57
N HIS A 99 -1.04 7.06 8.83
CA HIS A 99 -1.55 8.37 8.40
C HIS A 99 -1.47 8.50 6.87
N LEU A 100 -0.38 8.06 6.26
CA LEU A 100 -0.18 8.06 4.82
C LEU A 100 -1.24 7.18 4.12
N LEU A 101 -1.44 5.95 4.59
CA LEU A 101 -2.44 5.04 4.03
C LEU A 101 -3.88 5.56 4.23
N ALA A 102 -4.20 6.09 5.41
CA ALA A 102 -5.50 6.71 5.66
C ALA A 102 -5.77 7.92 4.78
N ALA A 103 -4.75 8.75 4.53
CA ALA A 103 -4.86 9.88 3.61
C ALA A 103 -4.98 9.41 2.15
N MET A 104 -4.21 8.39 1.73
CA MET A 104 -4.35 7.78 0.39
C MET A 104 -5.77 7.28 0.15
N LEU A 105 -6.31 6.45 1.06
CA LEU A 105 -7.66 5.91 0.94
C LEU A 105 -8.72 7.02 0.98
N GLY A 106 -8.55 8.02 1.84
CA GLY A 106 -9.46 9.17 1.86
C GLY A 106 -9.46 9.99 0.56
N GLU A 107 -8.32 10.20 -0.08
CA GLU A 107 -8.24 10.87 -1.38
C GLU A 107 -8.80 9.99 -2.52
N ILE A 108 -8.64 8.65 -2.44
CA ILE A 108 -9.27 7.71 -3.38
C ILE A 108 -10.80 7.80 -3.30
N GLU A 109 -11.38 7.80 -2.10
CA GLU A 109 -12.82 7.93 -1.88
C GLU A 109 -13.38 9.28 -2.40
N ARG A 110 -12.55 10.32 -2.44
CA ARG A 110 -12.90 11.61 -3.08
C ARG A 110 -12.70 11.65 -4.59
N GLY A 111 -12.38 10.51 -5.21
CA GLY A 111 -12.19 10.40 -6.66
C GLY A 111 -10.82 10.88 -7.15
N GLY A 112 -9.81 10.97 -6.27
CA GLY A 112 -8.47 11.45 -6.61
C GLY A 112 -7.73 10.61 -7.66
N LEU A 113 -8.19 9.39 -7.93
CA LEU A 113 -7.69 8.54 -9.02
C LEU A 113 -8.24 8.90 -10.40
N GLY A 114 -9.35 9.65 -10.47
CA GLY A 114 -10.07 9.93 -11.71
C GLY A 114 -9.23 10.67 -12.75
N GLY A 115 -8.34 11.57 -12.33
CA GLY A 115 -7.39 12.23 -13.23
C GLY A 115 -6.48 11.24 -13.95
N HIS A 116 -6.14 10.12 -13.34
CA HIS A 116 -5.31 9.08 -13.96
C HIS A 116 -6.11 8.05 -14.77
N GLY A 117 -7.41 8.31 -15.02
CA GLY A 117 -8.30 7.38 -15.71
C GLY A 117 -8.52 6.09 -14.92
N LEU A 118 -8.47 6.17 -13.59
CA LEU A 118 -8.63 5.04 -12.68
C LEU A 118 -9.85 5.23 -11.77
N THR A 119 -10.48 4.13 -11.42
CA THR A 119 -11.46 4.00 -10.35
C THR A 119 -10.99 2.96 -9.36
N ALA A 120 -11.44 3.07 -8.12
CA ALA A 120 -11.20 2.04 -7.11
C ALA A 120 -12.48 1.78 -6.33
N VAL A 121 -12.72 0.52 -6.01
CA VAL A 121 -13.81 0.10 -5.13
C VAL A 121 -13.28 -0.83 -4.05
N PRO A 122 -13.85 -0.83 -2.84
CA PRO A 122 -13.45 -1.77 -1.80
C PRO A 122 -13.57 -3.22 -2.25
N LEU A 123 -12.53 -4.02 -2.03
CA LEU A 123 -12.56 -5.46 -2.24
C LEU A 123 -13.34 -6.18 -1.13
N ASP A 124 -13.16 -5.72 0.10
CA ASP A 124 -13.83 -6.21 1.31
C ASP A 124 -14.51 -5.03 2.00
N MET A 125 -15.83 -4.89 1.83
CA MET A 125 -16.58 -3.76 2.38
C MET A 125 -16.54 -3.68 3.91
N ILE A 126 -16.38 -4.82 4.59
CA ILE A 126 -16.39 -4.88 6.06
C ILE A 126 -15.04 -4.41 6.58
N ARG A 127 -13.94 -4.93 6.03
CA ARG A 127 -12.58 -4.49 6.35
C ARG A 127 -12.37 -3.03 6.00
N HIS A 128 -12.73 -2.64 4.78
CA HIS A 128 -12.63 -1.26 4.33
C HIS A 128 -13.46 -0.33 5.21
N GLY A 129 -14.71 -0.68 5.51
CA GLY A 129 -15.58 0.12 6.39
C GLY A 129 -15.02 0.26 7.82
N ARG A 130 -14.38 -0.79 8.35
CA ARG A 130 -13.69 -0.73 9.66
C ARG A 130 -12.50 0.23 9.61
N PHE A 131 -11.63 0.07 8.60
CA PHE A 131 -10.47 0.95 8.43
C PHE A 131 -10.90 2.41 8.24
N TYR A 132 -11.93 2.64 7.42
CA TYR A 132 -12.47 3.97 7.17
C TYR A 132 -12.98 4.64 8.45
N ARG A 133 -13.79 3.93 9.26
CA ARG A 133 -14.32 4.48 10.53
C ARG A 133 -13.24 4.71 11.59
N ASN A 134 -12.22 3.86 11.63
CA ASN A 134 -11.20 3.89 12.69
C ASN A 134 -10.03 4.82 12.36
N PHE A 135 -9.72 5.05 11.08
CA PHE A 135 -8.53 5.79 10.67
C PHE A 135 -8.85 6.93 9.70
N VAL A 136 -9.57 6.68 8.61
CA VAL A 136 -9.83 7.72 7.61
C VAL A 136 -10.72 8.83 8.20
N GLN A 137 -11.90 8.48 8.73
CA GLN A 137 -12.85 9.45 9.25
C GLN A 137 -12.31 10.27 10.43
N PRO A 138 -11.63 9.69 11.45
CA PRO A 138 -11.02 10.47 12.51
C PRO A 138 -9.94 11.44 12.01
N LEU A 139 -9.08 10.99 11.07
CA LEU A 139 -8.05 11.83 10.47
C LEU A 139 -8.66 13.08 9.83
N TYR A 140 -9.66 12.91 8.97
CA TYR A 140 -10.32 14.05 8.29
C TYR A 140 -11.22 14.89 9.20
N ARG A 141 -11.60 14.38 10.38
CA ARG A 141 -12.19 15.18 11.47
C ARG A 141 -11.14 15.99 12.24
N GLY A 142 -9.89 15.96 11.82
CA GLY A 142 -8.79 16.67 12.45
C GLY A 142 -8.28 15.99 13.72
N GLN A 143 -8.56 14.70 13.93
CA GLN A 143 -8.01 13.95 15.05
C GLN A 143 -6.66 13.34 14.66
N ARG A 144 -5.70 13.34 15.58
CA ARG A 144 -4.47 12.58 15.44
C ARG A 144 -4.79 11.10 15.63
N LEU A 145 -4.32 10.26 14.72
CA LEU A 145 -4.51 8.82 14.85
C LEU A 145 -3.61 8.27 15.98
N GLY A 146 -4.17 7.34 16.74
CA GLY A 146 -3.43 6.62 17.77
C GLY A 146 -2.26 5.83 17.19
N PHE A 147 -1.34 5.41 18.07
CA PHE A 147 -0.26 4.52 17.67
C PHE A 147 -0.83 3.14 17.35
N THR A 148 -0.46 2.59 16.20
CA THR A 148 -0.66 1.17 15.92
C THR A 148 0.35 0.39 16.77
N PRO A 149 -0.10 -0.49 17.70
CA PRO A 149 0.82 -1.29 18.48
C PRO A 149 1.63 -2.19 17.53
N PRO A 150 2.92 -2.44 17.82
CA PRO A 150 3.70 -3.39 17.03
C PRO A 150 3.04 -4.77 17.12
N THR A 151 2.72 -5.34 15.96
CA THR A 151 2.24 -6.71 15.82
C THR A 151 3.39 -7.61 15.38
N ASP A 152 3.31 -8.91 15.65
CA ASP A 152 4.36 -9.88 15.27
C ASP A 152 4.34 -10.25 13.78
N MET A 153 3.34 -9.80 13.02
CA MET A 153 3.11 -10.17 11.63
C MET A 153 2.74 -8.94 10.79
N PRO A 154 3.14 -8.89 9.49
CA PRO A 154 2.61 -7.89 8.56
C PRO A 154 1.09 -7.84 8.63
N GLU A 155 0.55 -6.66 8.88
CA GLU A 155 -0.89 -6.49 9.09
C GLU A 155 -1.57 -6.24 7.75
N PHE A 156 -2.48 -7.12 7.35
CA PHE A 156 -3.33 -6.87 6.18
C PHE A 156 -4.34 -5.77 6.51
N VAL A 157 -4.15 -4.57 5.97
CA VAL A 157 -4.91 -3.39 6.38
C VAL A 157 -6.20 -3.24 5.60
N ASP A 158 -6.10 -3.16 4.29
CA ASP A 158 -7.23 -2.93 3.39
C ASP A 158 -6.92 -3.44 1.98
N ALA A 159 -7.95 -3.64 1.16
CA ALA A 159 -7.78 -3.98 -0.25
C ALA A 159 -8.84 -3.32 -1.13
N LEU A 160 -8.41 -2.91 -2.31
CA LEU A 160 -9.23 -2.28 -3.32
C LEU A 160 -9.18 -3.07 -4.62
N ILE A 161 -10.23 -2.99 -5.44
CA ILE A 161 -10.16 -3.35 -6.85
C ILE A 161 -9.91 -2.06 -7.61
N VAL A 162 -8.75 -1.93 -8.24
CA VAL A 162 -8.37 -0.77 -9.04
C VAL A 162 -8.61 -1.10 -10.52
N SER A 163 -9.43 -0.29 -11.17
CA SER A 163 -9.85 -0.48 -12.55
C SER A 163 -9.56 0.75 -13.38
N ARG A 164 -9.36 0.58 -14.69
CA ARG A 164 -9.38 1.72 -15.62
C ARG A 164 -10.83 2.17 -15.81
N THR A 165 -11.06 3.47 -15.84
CA THR A 165 -12.40 4.04 -16.03
C THR A 165 -13.03 3.51 -17.31
N GLY A 166 -14.21 2.92 -17.20
CA GLY A 166 -14.95 2.35 -18.33
C GLY A 166 -14.58 0.90 -18.68
N GLU A 167 -13.56 0.31 -18.05
CA GLU A 167 -13.23 -1.10 -18.23
C GLU A 167 -13.99 -1.99 -17.24
N THR A 168 -14.38 -3.18 -17.70
CA THR A 168 -14.91 -4.23 -16.83
C THR A 168 -13.76 -5.12 -16.36
N GLY A 169 -13.56 -5.16 -15.04
CA GLY A 169 -12.43 -5.85 -14.42
C GLY A 169 -11.42 -4.89 -13.80
N GLY A 170 -10.52 -5.41 -12.97
CA GLY A 170 -9.54 -4.60 -12.25
C GLY A 170 -8.40 -5.43 -11.68
N HIS A 171 -7.47 -4.77 -11.02
CA HIS A 171 -6.42 -5.39 -10.23
C HIS A 171 -6.81 -5.28 -8.76
N PRO A 172 -6.99 -6.40 -8.05
CA PRO A 172 -7.04 -6.41 -6.60
C PRO A 172 -5.69 -5.90 -6.07
N VAL A 173 -5.70 -4.86 -5.24
CA VAL A 173 -4.53 -4.26 -4.61
C VAL A 173 -4.72 -4.35 -3.11
N ALA A 174 -3.91 -5.18 -2.45
CA ALA A 174 -3.91 -5.38 -1.01
C ALA A 174 -2.77 -4.60 -0.36
N PHE A 175 -3.08 -3.84 0.69
CA PHE A 175 -2.13 -3.03 1.45
C PHE A 175 -1.79 -3.69 2.77
N PHE A 176 -0.50 -3.73 3.08
CA PHE A 176 0.05 -4.26 4.31
C PHE A 176 0.84 -3.22 5.07
N ASP A 177 0.70 -3.20 6.39
CA ASP A 177 1.57 -2.42 7.27
C ASP A 177 2.70 -3.31 7.80
N ILE A 178 3.95 -2.89 7.59
CA ILE A 178 5.14 -3.63 7.98
C ILE A 178 5.96 -2.78 8.94
N SER A 179 6.10 -3.25 10.18
CA SER A 179 6.97 -2.63 11.18
C SER A 179 8.39 -3.17 11.06
N GLY A 180 9.39 -2.35 11.40
CA GLY A 180 10.80 -2.79 11.39
C GLY A 180 11.10 -3.95 12.35
N GLU A 181 10.36 -4.03 13.44
CA GLU A 181 10.48 -5.08 14.47
C GLU A 181 9.95 -6.44 13.97
N GLN A 182 8.93 -6.45 13.09
CA GLN A 182 8.35 -7.68 12.51
C GLN A 182 9.36 -8.49 11.71
N LEU A 183 10.31 -7.81 11.08
CA LEU A 183 11.26 -8.42 10.16
C LEU A 183 12.47 -9.01 10.87
N ALA A 184 12.72 -8.64 12.13
CA ALA A 184 13.80 -9.24 12.91
C ALA A 184 13.50 -10.71 13.29
N LYS A 185 12.24 -11.15 13.22
CA LYS A 185 11.81 -12.51 13.56
C LYS A 185 11.79 -13.40 12.32
N ILE A 186 12.65 -14.43 12.32
CA ILE A 186 12.93 -15.34 11.19
C ILE A 186 11.68 -16.16 10.82
N GLY A 187 11.41 -16.31 9.51
CA GLY A 187 10.54 -17.36 8.94
C GLY A 187 9.20 -16.92 8.33
N LYS A 188 8.46 -15.98 8.93
CA LYS A 188 7.14 -15.52 8.40
C LYS A 188 7.19 -14.16 7.69
N GLY A 189 8.00 -13.21 8.18
CA GLY A 189 8.27 -11.94 7.46
C GLY A 189 8.93 -12.16 6.10
N GLU A 190 9.84 -13.14 6.00
CA GLU A 190 10.50 -13.53 4.74
C GLU A 190 9.51 -14.00 3.67
N ARG A 191 8.49 -14.79 4.06
CA ARG A 191 7.45 -15.25 3.13
C ARG A 191 6.65 -14.09 2.58
N PHE A 192 6.33 -13.12 3.43
CA PHE A 192 5.61 -11.92 3.00
C PHE A 192 6.43 -11.13 1.99
N LEU A 193 7.70 -10.90 2.28
CA LEU A 193 8.57 -10.17 1.36
C LEU A 193 8.75 -10.90 0.03
N ALA A 194 8.86 -12.24 0.04
CA ALA A 194 8.84 -13.05 -1.17
C ALA A 194 7.51 -13.00 -1.94
N ALA A 195 6.46 -12.43 -1.35
CA ALA A 195 5.13 -12.27 -1.92
C ALA A 195 4.74 -10.83 -2.26
N ALA A 196 5.49 -9.83 -1.79
CA ALA A 196 5.22 -8.44 -2.11
C ALA A 196 5.50 -8.17 -3.60
N ASP A 197 4.53 -7.58 -4.28
CA ASP A 197 4.67 -7.11 -5.66
C ASP A 197 5.20 -5.66 -5.72
N GLY A 198 5.26 -4.96 -4.58
CA GLY A 198 5.79 -3.60 -4.45
C GLY A 198 5.93 -3.16 -3.00
N LEU A 199 6.86 -2.24 -2.74
CA LEU A 199 7.14 -1.73 -1.39
C LEU A 199 7.14 -0.20 -1.35
N ILE A 200 6.43 0.37 -0.37
CA ILE A 200 6.41 1.80 -0.07
C ILE A 200 7.17 2.04 1.24
N PHE A 201 8.36 2.61 1.13
CA PHE A 201 9.25 2.94 2.23
C PHE A 201 8.94 4.35 2.75
N VAL A 202 8.59 4.46 4.03
CA VAL A 202 8.10 5.70 4.64
C VAL A 202 9.19 6.32 5.51
N VAL A 203 9.67 7.49 5.10
CA VAL A 203 10.73 8.26 5.76
C VAL A 203 10.12 9.34 6.64
N ASP A 204 10.51 9.35 7.91
CA ASP A 204 10.21 10.44 8.83
C ASP A 204 11.32 11.50 8.77
N PRO A 205 11.08 12.71 8.24
CA PRO A 205 12.12 13.73 8.17
C PRO A 205 12.65 14.15 9.54
N GLU A 206 11.86 14.03 10.61
CA GLU A 206 12.31 14.35 11.98
C GLU A 206 13.31 13.30 12.52
N GLN A 207 13.28 12.07 12.01
CA GLN A 207 14.23 11.01 12.36
C GLN A 207 15.44 10.97 11.40
N ALA A 208 15.18 11.23 10.11
CA ALA A 208 16.15 11.06 9.04
C ALA A 208 17.11 12.24 8.89
N LEU A 209 16.67 13.47 9.20
CA LEU A 209 17.40 14.68 8.86
C LEU A 209 18.03 15.33 10.09
N ARG A 210 19.29 15.72 9.95
CA ARG A 210 20.03 16.48 10.97
C ARG A 210 19.84 17.98 10.75
N LEU A 211 18.62 18.45 10.96
CA LEU A 211 18.25 19.85 10.76
C LEU A 211 17.93 20.57 12.08
N PRO A 212 18.48 21.78 12.32
CA PRO A 212 18.13 22.59 13.47
C PRO A 212 16.61 22.85 13.54
N GLY A 213 16.00 22.57 14.69
CA GLY A 213 14.55 22.74 14.89
C GLY A 213 13.66 21.64 14.30
N LEU A 214 14.24 20.60 13.69
CA LEU A 214 13.54 19.41 13.19
C LEU A 214 13.83 18.15 14.02
N ALA A 215 15.04 18.04 14.58
CA ALA A 215 15.55 16.81 15.18
C ALA A 215 15.26 16.71 16.69
N ASP A 216 14.91 15.49 17.14
CA ASP A 216 15.38 14.98 18.44
C ASP A 216 16.88 14.66 18.27
N ASP A 217 17.72 14.87 19.29
CA ASP A 217 19.21 14.82 19.26
C ASP A 217 19.87 13.52 18.74
N THR A 218 19.10 12.56 18.22
CA THR A 218 19.51 11.19 17.90
C THR A 218 19.36 10.80 16.42
N GLY A 219 19.39 11.76 15.49
CA GLY A 219 19.18 11.52 14.04
C GLY A 219 19.81 10.21 13.53
N GLU A 220 18.96 9.23 13.21
CA GLU A 220 19.35 7.86 12.87
C GLU A 220 19.98 7.84 11.46
N LEU A 221 21.10 7.12 11.32
CA LEU A 221 21.81 7.00 10.03
C LEU A 221 21.02 6.20 8.97
N GLY A 222 19.88 5.62 9.35
CA GLY A 222 18.96 4.88 8.50
C GLY A 222 17.97 4.09 9.36
N ASP A 223 16.83 3.70 8.79
CA ASP A 223 15.84 2.87 9.45
C ASP A 223 16.26 1.39 9.42
N PRO A 224 16.39 0.72 10.58
CA PRO A 224 16.63 -0.72 10.63
C PRO A 224 15.60 -1.52 9.82
N ALA A 225 14.35 -1.06 9.73
CA ALA A 225 13.30 -1.69 8.92
C ALA A 225 13.68 -1.78 7.44
N PHE A 226 14.27 -0.72 6.88
CA PHE A 226 14.61 -0.66 5.46
C PHE A 226 15.70 -1.69 5.15
N SER A 227 16.75 -1.69 5.96
CA SER A 227 17.86 -2.64 5.79
C SER A 227 17.40 -4.08 6.00
N ASN A 228 16.56 -4.34 6.99
CA ASN A 228 16.02 -5.69 7.26
C ASN A 228 15.18 -6.22 6.08
N VAL A 229 14.26 -5.40 5.54
CA VAL A 229 13.48 -5.78 4.36
C VAL A 229 14.39 -6.09 3.18
N LEU A 230 15.30 -5.17 2.87
CA LEU A 230 16.13 -5.28 1.67
C LEU A 230 17.10 -6.44 1.78
N ASN A 231 17.64 -6.73 2.97
CA ASN A 231 18.53 -7.87 3.21
C ASN A 231 17.79 -9.21 3.08
N GLN A 232 16.52 -9.30 3.52
CA GLN A 232 15.71 -10.51 3.34
C GLN A 232 15.34 -10.78 1.88
N LEU A 233 15.15 -9.73 1.09
CA LEU A 233 14.90 -9.85 -0.36
C LEU A 233 16.17 -10.15 -1.16
N HIS A 234 17.34 -9.78 -0.63
CA HIS A 234 18.60 -9.90 -1.34
C HIS A 234 19.07 -11.36 -1.35
N ARG A 235 18.90 -12.02 -2.49
CA ARG A 235 19.37 -13.40 -2.67
C ARG A 235 20.76 -13.50 -3.30
N GLN A 236 21.23 -12.48 -4.03
CA GLN A 236 22.54 -12.38 -4.73
C GLN A 236 22.84 -10.91 -5.11
N ASP A 237 24.06 -10.57 -5.57
CA ASP A 237 24.59 -9.25 -6.00
C ASP A 237 23.82 -8.53 -7.14
N THR A 238 22.59 -8.90 -7.42
CA THR A 238 21.72 -8.30 -8.43
C THR A 238 20.72 -7.33 -7.80
N LEU A 239 20.39 -6.25 -8.52
CA LEU A 239 19.27 -5.38 -8.16
C LEU A 239 17.96 -6.16 -8.04
N LEU A 240 17.15 -5.81 -7.04
CA LEU A 240 15.85 -6.41 -6.75
C LEU A 240 14.84 -6.05 -7.83
N ASP A 241 14.06 -7.03 -8.30
CA ASP A 241 12.99 -6.81 -9.28
C ASP A 241 11.72 -6.19 -8.66
N VAL A 242 11.62 -6.13 -7.33
CA VAL A 242 10.46 -5.53 -6.65
C VAL A 242 10.50 -4.00 -6.78
N PRO A 243 9.46 -3.35 -7.33
CA PRO A 243 9.36 -1.90 -7.36
C PRO A 243 9.35 -1.31 -5.95
N ALA A 244 10.07 -0.21 -5.78
CA ALA A 244 10.14 0.52 -4.53
C ALA A 244 9.68 1.98 -4.68
N VAL A 245 9.02 2.51 -3.67
CA VAL A 245 8.68 3.93 -3.60
C VAL A 245 9.12 4.47 -2.25
N VAL A 246 9.97 5.49 -2.23
CA VAL A 246 10.38 6.18 -1.00
C VAL A 246 9.52 7.41 -0.81
N VAL A 247 8.93 7.58 0.38
CA VAL A 247 8.02 8.68 0.69
C VAL A 247 8.51 9.42 1.92
N VAL A 248 8.91 10.68 1.77
CA VAL A 248 9.14 11.59 2.89
C VAL A 248 7.75 12.05 3.37
N SER A 249 7.23 11.44 4.44
CA SER A 249 5.79 11.41 4.74
C SER A 249 5.24 12.61 5.50
N LYS A 250 6.11 13.31 6.23
CA LYS A 250 5.78 14.53 7.00
C LYS A 250 6.42 15.76 6.35
N SER A 251 6.31 15.84 5.02
CA SER A 251 6.97 16.91 4.28
C SER A 251 6.47 18.31 4.63
N ASP A 252 5.30 18.45 5.28
CA ASP A 252 4.83 19.72 5.86
C ASP A 252 5.82 20.35 6.85
N ARG A 253 6.71 19.53 7.44
CA ARG A 253 7.83 19.97 8.28
C ARG A 253 8.93 20.68 7.49
N LEU A 254 9.06 20.31 6.23
CA LEU A 254 10.08 20.78 5.30
C LEU A 254 9.55 21.90 4.38
N ARG A 255 8.31 22.38 4.59
CA ARG A 255 7.63 23.34 3.70
C ARG A 255 8.33 24.69 3.50
N PHE A 256 9.41 24.96 4.23
CA PHE A 256 10.23 26.16 4.12
C PHE A 256 11.63 25.87 3.56
N LEU A 257 11.89 24.63 3.14
CA LEU A 257 13.16 24.17 2.59
C LEU A 257 12.96 23.77 1.14
N HIS A 258 13.85 24.27 0.28
CA HIS A 258 13.91 23.86 -1.11
C HIS A 258 14.54 22.46 -1.23
N PRO A 259 14.00 21.53 -2.05
CA PRO A 259 12.85 21.66 -2.95
C PRO A 259 11.49 21.23 -2.40
N ALA A 260 11.38 20.87 -1.12
CA ALA A 260 10.13 20.38 -0.54
C ALA A 260 8.99 21.41 -0.61
N ASP A 261 9.29 22.69 -0.44
CA ASP A 261 8.35 23.81 -0.59
C ASP A 261 7.66 23.82 -1.98
N ARG A 262 8.46 23.72 -3.04
CA ARG A 262 8.01 23.71 -4.44
C ARG A 262 7.09 22.52 -4.70
N TRP A 263 7.51 21.33 -4.27
CA TRP A 263 6.72 20.12 -4.50
C TRP A 263 5.38 20.17 -3.75
N LEU A 264 5.37 20.58 -2.48
CA LEU A 264 4.13 20.67 -1.70
C LEU A 264 3.16 21.74 -2.19
N ALA A 265 3.66 22.80 -2.83
CA ALA A 265 2.85 23.81 -3.48
C ALA A 265 2.34 23.40 -4.87
N ALA A 266 3.02 22.46 -5.53
CA ALA A 266 2.68 22.02 -6.87
C ALA A 266 1.37 21.19 -6.88
N ALA A 267 0.48 21.52 -7.82
CA ALA A 267 -0.68 20.69 -8.08
C ALA A 267 -0.24 19.30 -8.58
N THR A 268 -0.95 18.25 -8.14
CA THR A 268 -0.78 16.92 -8.72
C THR A 268 -1.37 16.92 -10.12
N PRO A 269 -0.60 16.59 -11.18
CA PRO A 269 -1.15 16.52 -12.53
C PRO A 269 -2.24 15.46 -12.61
N GLY A 270 -3.34 15.78 -13.30
CA GLY A 270 -4.40 14.82 -13.62
C GLY A 270 -4.03 13.89 -14.77
N HIS A 271 -2.78 13.43 -14.85
CA HIS A 271 -2.30 12.38 -15.75
C HIS A 271 -0.94 11.87 -15.26
N LEU A 272 -0.52 10.70 -15.75
CA LEU A 272 0.82 10.18 -15.45
C LEU A 272 1.86 10.91 -16.31
N ASP A 273 2.87 11.50 -15.65
CA ASP A 273 4.03 12.14 -16.29
C ASP A 273 5.30 11.56 -15.66
N ALA A 274 6.00 10.72 -16.42
CA ALA A 274 7.19 10.03 -15.94
C ALA A 274 8.37 10.98 -15.71
N GLU A 275 8.48 12.07 -16.50
CA GLU A 275 9.55 13.05 -16.32
C GLU A 275 9.32 13.87 -15.05
N LEU A 276 8.09 14.26 -14.75
CA LEU A 276 7.78 14.95 -13.49
C LEU A 276 8.08 14.07 -12.27
N LEU A 277 7.70 12.79 -12.31
CA LEU A 277 8.03 11.84 -11.24
C LEU A 277 9.55 11.63 -11.10
N ARG A 278 10.29 11.64 -12.22
CA ARG A 278 11.75 11.56 -12.23
C ARG A 278 12.40 12.82 -11.66
N MET A 279 11.90 14.01 -12.01
CA MET A 279 12.35 15.27 -11.43
C MET A 279 12.14 15.30 -9.91
N GLU A 280 10.95 14.92 -9.43
CA GLU A 280 10.69 14.82 -7.98
C GLU A 280 11.62 13.81 -7.32
N SER A 281 11.83 12.66 -7.96
CA SER A 281 12.71 11.62 -7.42
C SER A 281 14.16 12.10 -7.29
N ARG A 282 14.67 12.83 -8.29
CA ARG A 282 16.01 13.45 -8.26
C ARG A 282 16.13 14.48 -7.15
N ASP A 283 15.11 15.33 -7.00
CA ASP A 283 15.07 16.37 -5.98
C ASP A 283 15.03 15.77 -4.57
N VAL A 284 14.19 14.76 -4.33
CA VAL A 284 14.13 14.05 -3.04
C VAL A 284 15.44 13.32 -2.75
N TYR A 285 16.01 12.63 -3.75
CA TYR A 285 17.29 11.94 -3.60
C TYR A 285 18.39 12.92 -3.20
N ALA A 286 18.53 14.03 -3.94
CA ALA A 286 19.53 15.06 -3.67
C ALA A 286 19.33 15.68 -2.29
N PHE A 287 18.08 15.98 -1.90
CA PHE A 287 17.74 16.53 -0.60
C PHE A 287 18.15 15.59 0.54
N LEU A 288 17.74 14.32 0.50
CA LEU A 288 18.12 13.33 1.52
C LEU A 288 19.64 13.13 1.58
N HIS A 289 20.30 13.07 0.42
CA HIS A 289 21.76 12.92 0.34
C HIS A 289 22.51 14.10 0.96
N GLN A 290 22.12 15.34 0.61
CA GLN A 290 22.75 16.57 1.12
C GLN A 290 22.59 16.73 2.63
N HIS A 291 21.50 16.19 3.21
CA HIS A 291 21.23 16.24 4.64
C HIS A 291 21.71 15.02 5.41
N GLY A 292 22.57 14.18 4.82
CA GLY A 292 23.22 13.07 5.52
C GLY A 292 22.30 11.86 5.80
N ALA A 293 21.20 11.75 5.05
CA ALA A 293 20.20 10.69 5.20
C ALA A 293 20.42 9.53 4.20
N GLN A 294 21.67 9.21 3.85
CA GLN A 294 21.96 8.22 2.81
C GLN A 294 21.40 6.82 3.11
N GLY A 295 21.32 6.40 4.38
CA GLY A 295 20.73 5.10 4.73
C GLY A 295 19.26 4.97 4.35
N TRP A 296 18.54 6.08 4.19
CA TRP A 296 17.15 6.10 3.75
C TRP A 296 16.99 5.97 2.22
N LEU A 297 18.10 6.08 1.47
CA LEU A 297 18.15 5.93 0.01
C LEU A 297 18.42 4.49 -0.45
N LEU A 298 18.57 3.54 0.49
CA LEU A 298 18.84 2.13 0.18
C LEU A 298 17.85 1.50 -0.82
N PRO A 299 16.53 1.75 -0.76
CA PRO A 299 15.60 1.20 -1.76
C PRO A 299 15.91 1.68 -3.18
N ALA A 300 16.28 2.95 -3.35
CA ALA A 300 16.65 3.52 -4.65
C ALA A 300 17.96 2.93 -5.18
N ALA A 301 18.88 2.52 -4.30
CA ALA A 301 20.13 1.89 -4.68
C ALA A 301 20.01 0.38 -4.98
N ARG A 302 19.00 -0.30 -4.40
CA ARG A 302 18.89 -1.76 -4.45
C ARG A 302 17.77 -2.29 -5.34
N CYS A 303 16.75 -1.50 -5.66
CA CYS A 303 15.65 -1.91 -6.52
C CYS A 303 15.85 -1.43 -7.96
N ARG A 304 15.51 -2.28 -8.95
CA ARG A 304 15.59 -1.94 -10.38
C ARG A 304 14.67 -0.80 -10.78
N ARG A 305 13.53 -0.67 -10.08
CA ARG A 305 12.60 0.42 -10.29
C ARG A 305 12.31 1.10 -8.97
N ALA A 306 12.64 2.38 -8.88
CA ALA A 306 12.41 3.16 -7.68
C ALA A 306 11.99 4.60 -7.98
N THR A 307 11.01 5.12 -7.24
CA THR A 307 10.67 6.55 -7.22
C THR A 307 10.74 7.11 -5.82
N LEU A 308 10.95 8.42 -5.69
CA LEU A 308 11.02 9.12 -4.41
C LEU A 308 10.07 10.33 -4.44
N HIS A 309 9.33 10.55 -3.35
CA HIS A 309 8.31 11.59 -3.29
C HIS A 309 8.31 12.34 -1.96
N PHE A 310 7.95 13.63 -2.04
CA PHE A 310 7.50 14.38 -0.88
C PHE A 310 5.98 14.20 -0.74
N ALA A 311 5.51 13.81 0.44
CA ALA A 311 4.09 13.77 0.75
C ALA A 311 3.83 14.33 2.16
N SER A 312 2.61 14.81 2.38
CA SER A 312 2.12 15.12 3.73
C SER A 312 0.71 14.56 3.88
N ALA A 313 0.53 13.63 4.81
CA ALA A 313 -0.80 13.08 5.11
C ALA A 313 -1.72 14.11 5.78
N THR A 314 -1.15 15.06 6.52
CA THR A 314 -1.92 15.96 7.40
C THR A 314 -1.86 17.42 6.94
N GLY A 315 -0.82 17.82 6.20
CA GLY A 315 -0.58 19.21 5.83
C GLY A 315 -0.12 20.10 6.98
N GLY A 316 0.16 19.54 8.17
CA GLY A 316 0.59 20.32 9.33
C GLY A 316 0.81 19.55 10.63
N ARG A 317 1.27 20.29 11.65
CA ARG A 317 1.50 19.83 13.03
C ARG A 317 0.18 19.60 13.76
N SER A 318 0.10 18.49 14.50
CA SER A 318 -0.95 18.30 15.51
C SER A 318 -0.58 19.03 16.80
N THR A 319 -1.55 19.64 17.46
CA THR A 319 -1.48 20.18 18.82
C THR A 319 -2.62 19.54 19.63
N ASP A 320 -2.34 19.08 20.85
CA ASP A 320 -3.34 18.45 21.73
C ASP A 320 -4.16 17.33 21.06
N GLN A 321 -3.46 16.41 20.38
CA GLN A 321 -4.05 15.30 19.63
C GLN A 321 -5.01 15.71 18.49
N ARG A 322 -4.94 16.97 18.04
CA ARG A 322 -5.77 17.48 16.94
C ARG A 322 -4.96 18.29 15.93
N PHE A 323 -5.47 18.39 14.71
CA PHE A 323 -4.94 19.26 13.65
C PHE A 323 -5.76 20.56 13.62
N PRO A 324 -5.28 21.66 14.23
CA PRO A 324 -6.09 22.87 14.45
C PRO A 324 -6.52 23.56 13.16
N ARG A 325 -5.76 23.37 12.06
CA ARG A 325 -6.08 23.93 10.73
C ARG A 325 -6.80 22.93 9.82
N GLY A 326 -7.29 21.83 10.39
CA GLY A 326 -7.79 20.67 9.66
C GLY A 326 -6.67 19.86 9.00
N VAL A 327 -7.05 18.73 8.41
CA VAL A 327 -6.15 17.88 7.63
C VAL A 327 -6.25 18.26 6.16
N ARG A 328 -5.10 18.51 5.53
CA ARG A 328 -4.95 18.81 4.11
C ARG A 328 -3.88 17.90 3.52
N PRO A 329 -4.25 16.71 3.03
CA PRO A 329 -3.29 15.82 2.39
C PRO A 329 -2.66 16.50 1.17
N GLN A 330 -1.35 16.36 1.01
CA GLN A 330 -0.58 16.89 -0.10
C GLN A 330 0.19 15.75 -0.74
N ARG A 331 -0.04 15.53 -2.05
CA ARG A 331 0.67 14.54 -2.89
C ARG A 331 0.63 13.09 -2.39
N VAL A 332 -0.31 12.74 -1.51
CA VAL A 332 -0.39 11.40 -0.92
C VAL A 332 -0.69 10.30 -1.95
N LEU A 333 -1.32 10.64 -3.08
CA LEU A 333 -1.59 9.68 -4.16
C LEU A 333 -0.41 9.47 -5.11
N ASN A 334 0.52 10.43 -5.24
CA ASN A 334 1.65 10.33 -6.16
C ASN A 334 2.49 9.05 -5.95
N PRO A 335 2.86 8.66 -4.70
CA PRO A 335 3.53 7.39 -4.43
C PRO A 335 2.75 6.17 -4.93
N LEU A 336 1.43 6.16 -4.74
CA LEU A 336 0.58 5.05 -5.18
C LEU A 336 0.47 5.01 -6.71
N ILE A 337 0.31 6.15 -7.37
CA ILE A 337 0.28 6.23 -8.83
C ILE A 337 1.58 5.72 -9.45
N ALA A 338 2.73 6.10 -8.89
CA ALA A 338 4.03 5.57 -9.31
C ALA A 338 4.10 4.05 -9.12
N MET A 339 3.66 3.53 -7.96
CA MET A 339 3.61 2.09 -7.69
C MET A 339 2.70 1.34 -8.67
N LEU A 340 1.50 1.85 -8.95
CA LEU A 340 0.54 1.27 -9.89
C LEU A 340 1.08 1.25 -11.33
N ALA A 341 1.86 2.26 -11.72
CA ALA A 341 2.56 2.27 -13.00
C ALA A 341 3.70 1.24 -13.05
N MET A 342 4.48 1.13 -11.96
CA MET A 342 5.60 0.19 -11.91
C MET A 342 5.16 -1.29 -11.87
N THR A 343 3.99 -1.56 -11.29
CA THR A 343 3.39 -2.89 -11.18
C THR A 343 2.49 -3.27 -12.36
N GLY A 344 2.26 -2.33 -13.31
CA GLY A 344 1.53 -2.60 -14.54
C GLY A 344 0.01 -2.46 -14.46
N VAL A 345 -0.54 -1.90 -13.37
CA VAL A 345 -1.95 -1.50 -13.29
C VAL A 345 -2.22 -0.33 -14.22
N ILE A 346 -1.35 0.68 -14.18
CA ILE A 346 -1.32 1.74 -15.19
C ILE A 346 -0.39 1.27 -16.31
N THR A 347 -0.89 1.30 -17.54
CA THR A 347 -0.16 0.85 -18.73
C THR A 347 -0.04 1.98 -19.74
N GLY A 348 1.04 1.98 -20.52
CA GLY A 348 1.32 3.01 -21.53
C GLY A 348 2.82 3.27 -21.68
N ALA A 349 3.20 4.21 -22.54
CA ALA A 349 4.59 4.62 -22.72
C ALA A 349 5.14 5.26 -21.42
N GLU A 350 4.41 6.22 -20.86
CA GLU A 350 4.76 6.87 -19.59
C GLU A 350 4.97 5.86 -18.45
N ALA A 351 4.06 4.90 -18.28
CA ALA A 351 4.14 3.89 -17.22
C ALA A 351 5.39 3.00 -17.31
N LYS A 352 5.93 2.78 -18.51
CA LYS A 352 7.16 2.01 -18.70
C LYS A 352 8.41 2.77 -18.26
N GLU A 353 8.37 4.10 -18.27
CA GLU A 353 9.48 4.97 -17.90
C GLU A 353 9.52 5.32 -16.40
N VAL A 354 8.44 5.06 -15.66
CA VAL A 354 8.37 5.33 -14.22
C VAL A 354 9.37 4.45 -13.45
N GLY A 355 10.15 5.09 -12.58
CA GLY A 355 11.09 4.44 -11.66
C GLY A 355 12.39 3.96 -12.30
N ARG A 356 12.66 4.32 -13.56
CA ARG A 356 13.94 4.02 -14.22
C ARG A 356 15.04 5.03 -13.89
#